data_AF-A0A0B2VXG4-F1
#
_entry.id   AF-A0A0B2VXG4-F1
#
_cell.length_a   1.000
_cell.length_b   1.000
_cell.length_c   1.000
_cell.angle_alpha   90.00
_cell.angle_beta   90.00
_cell.angle_gamma   90.00
#
_symmetry.space_group_name_H-M   'P 1'
#
loop_
_entity.id
_entity.type
_entity.pdbx_description
1 polymer ?
#
loop_
_entity_poly.entity_id
_entity_poly.type
_entity_poly.pdbx_seq_one_letter_code
_entity_poly.pdbx_strand_id
1 'polypeptide(L)'
;KKILWKCSLGNTILEVLNNREGWAQTTGEDWSLFWVTREWMNNCFDKYKFREHQLVCHFRNDCELTRKDMLVKNFKKAKRTLEKENPTEATKMHYIPASYVLPAEYHLFVEEFRKYPPDTIWIMKPVAGAQGKGIFLFRKLKDITEWKKGANSSDPQPYLVQSYISRPYLVASKKFDIRIYVLVTSFRPLRAWLHREGFARFSHSRYSLNSVEDAYVHLTNVAVAKTAPDYDPQRGLKWNVHKLRRYLTAMHGINAIEKLMDELGWIIICSLRSVQHLVIQDTHCFELYGYDILLDEKLKPWLLEVNASPSLTASSQEDFEMKYRILSHMLDVLDLEKKFRELFLTFTF
;
A
#
# COMPACT_ATOMS: atom_id res chain seq x y z
N LYS A 1 3.26 35.61 0.02
CA LYS A 1 1.80 35.34 -0.21
C LYS A 1 1.44 34.10 0.60
N LYS A 2 0.33 34.09 1.36
CA LYS A 2 -0.08 32.89 2.10
C LYS A 2 -0.53 31.78 1.15
N ILE A 3 -0.22 30.53 1.47
CA ILE A 3 -0.72 29.35 0.76
C ILE A 3 -2.10 29.02 1.29
N LEU A 4 -3.09 28.96 0.41
CA LEU A 4 -4.47 28.70 0.78
C LEU A 4 -4.80 27.22 0.59
N TRP A 5 -5.47 26.60 1.57
CA TRP A 5 -5.78 25.18 1.52
C TRP A 5 -7.23 24.85 1.88
N LYS A 6 -7.66 23.68 1.39
CA LYS A 6 -8.94 23.04 1.68
C LYS A 6 -8.67 21.60 2.11
N CYS A 7 -9.46 21.09 3.05
CA CYS A 7 -9.34 19.72 3.51
C CYS A 7 -10.73 19.14 3.77
N SER A 8 -11.03 17.99 3.15
CA SER A 8 -12.27 17.25 3.38
C SER A 8 -12.18 16.24 4.53
N LEU A 9 -11.01 16.09 5.17
CA LEU A 9 -10.75 15.07 6.19
C LEU A 9 -10.44 15.70 7.55
N GLY A 10 -11.05 15.18 8.62
CA GLY A 10 -10.72 15.50 10.01
C GLY A 10 -9.73 14.50 10.63
N ASN A 11 -8.52 14.40 10.08
CA ASN A 11 -7.47 13.51 10.60
C ASN A 11 -6.11 14.23 10.63
N THR A 12 -5.00 13.52 10.84
CA THR A 12 -3.65 14.12 11.01
C THR A 12 -3.26 15.12 9.91
N ILE A 13 -3.76 14.99 8.67
CA ILE A 13 -3.49 16.01 7.64
C ILE A 13 -4.06 17.38 7.98
N LEU A 14 -5.23 17.45 8.61
CA LEU A 14 -5.83 18.71 9.03
C LEU A 14 -4.95 19.42 10.07
N GLU A 15 -4.43 18.66 11.04
CA GLU A 15 -3.49 19.18 12.03
C GLU A 15 -2.20 19.69 11.39
N VAL A 16 -1.64 18.96 10.41
CA VAL A 16 -0.44 19.40 9.69
C VAL A 16 -0.71 20.70 8.92
N LEU A 17 -1.88 20.83 8.28
CA LEU A 17 -2.24 22.02 7.52
C LEU A 17 -2.53 23.24 8.41
N ASN A 18 -3.15 23.02 9.58
CA ASN A 18 -3.42 24.07 10.57
C ASN A 18 -2.14 24.64 11.19
N ASN A 19 -1.16 23.77 11.47
CA ASN A 19 0.06 24.13 12.18
C ASN A 19 1.21 24.56 11.23
N ARG A 20 1.00 24.57 9.92
CA ARG A 20 2.03 24.97 8.96
C ARG A 20 2.08 26.49 8.79
N GLU A 21 3.24 27.07 9.05
CA GLU A 21 3.44 28.52 8.96
C GLU A 21 3.26 29.04 7.52
N GLY A 22 2.54 30.17 7.38
CA GLY A 22 2.28 30.79 6.08
C GLY A 22 1.11 30.16 5.31
N TRP A 23 0.40 29.20 5.91
CA TRP A 23 -0.75 28.52 5.33
C TRP A 23 -2.04 28.98 6.01
N ALA A 24 -3.15 29.00 5.26
CA ALA A 24 -4.46 29.35 5.81
C ALA A 24 -5.58 28.56 5.13
N GLN A 25 -6.57 28.14 5.92
CA GLN A 25 -7.78 27.52 5.39
C GLN A 25 -8.59 28.55 4.60
N THR A 26 -9.22 28.11 3.51
CA THR A 26 -10.15 28.93 2.73
C THR A 26 -11.41 28.12 2.37
N THR A 27 -12.53 28.81 2.20
CA THR A 27 -13.75 28.26 1.57
C THR A 27 -13.92 28.71 0.12
N GLY A 28 -13.12 29.69 -0.32
CA GLY A 28 -13.18 30.26 -1.65
C GLY A 28 -12.60 29.35 -2.75
N GLU A 29 -12.59 29.90 -3.97
CA GLU A 29 -12.06 29.21 -5.16
C GLU A 29 -10.56 29.44 -5.37
N ASP A 30 -9.98 30.46 -4.74
CA ASP A 30 -8.52 30.69 -4.74
C ASP A 30 -7.89 29.85 -3.62
N TRP A 31 -7.38 28.68 -3.99
CA TRP A 31 -6.68 27.74 -3.13
C TRP A 31 -5.51 27.12 -3.89
N SER A 32 -4.50 26.62 -3.19
CA SER A 32 -3.32 25.98 -3.78
C SER A 32 -3.27 24.48 -3.50
N LEU A 33 -3.77 24.04 -2.34
CA LEU A 33 -3.91 22.62 -2.01
C LEU A 33 -5.35 22.30 -1.62
N PHE A 34 -5.92 21.25 -2.22
CA PHE A 34 -7.18 20.67 -1.75
C PHE A 34 -6.99 19.18 -1.46
N TRP A 35 -7.01 18.84 -0.17
CA TRP A 35 -7.05 17.45 0.27
C TRP A 35 -8.46 16.90 0.13
N VAL A 36 -8.68 16.09 -0.91
CA VAL A 36 -9.99 15.62 -1.35
C VAL A 36 -10.21 14.15 -1.02
N THR A 37 -11.47 13.72 -1.01
CA THR A 37 -11.81 12.29 -0.92
C THR A 37 -11.79 11.65 -2.32
N ARG A 38 -11.73 10.32 -2.38
CA ARG A 38 -11.93 9.58 -3.64
C ARG A 38 -13.29 9.83 -4.28
N GLU A 39 -14.32 10.00 -3.45
CA GLU A 39 -15.66 10.33 -3.94
C GLU A 39 -15.67 11.68 -4.65
N TRP A 40 -14.99 12.68 -4.10
CA TRP A 40 -14.82 13.98 -4.76
C TRP A 40 -14.08 13.84 -6.08
N MET A 41 -13.00 13.05 -6.13
CA MET A 41 -12.27 12.80 -7.39
C MET A 41 -13.19 12.23 -8.48
N ASN A 42 -14.04 11.27 -8.14
CA ASN A 42 -14.94 10.62 -9.10
C ASN A 42 -16.08 11.55 -9.57
N ASN A 43 -16.60 12.39 -8.68
CA ASN A 43 -17.83 13.15 -8.94
C ASN A 43 -17.59 14.58 -9.45
N CYS A 44 -16.44 15.16 -9.10
CA CYS A 44 -16.17 16.59 -9.24
C CYS A 44 -14.94 16.91 -10.10
N PHE A 45 -13.92 16.06 -10.14
CA PHE A 45 -12.63 16.41 -10.78
C PHE A 45 -12.79 16.83 -12.24
N ASP A 46 -13.52 16.06 -13.05
CA ASP A 46 -13.71 16.33 -14.48
C ASP A 46 -14.56 17.59 -14.76
N LYS A 47 -15.34 18.04 -13.77
CA LYS A 47 -16.16 19.26 -13.85
C LYS A 47 -15.39 20.49 -13.35
N TYR A 48 -14.23 20.29 -12.72
CA TYR A 48 -13.48 21.35 -12.07
C TYR A 48 -12.49 21.99 -13.05
N LYS A 49 -12.51 23.33 -13.14
CA LYS A 49 -11.55 24.07 -13.95
C LYS A 49 -10.37 24.50 -13.06
N PHE A 50 -9.33 23.67 -13.02
CA PHE A 50 -8.15 23.94 -12.21
C PHE A 50 -7.35 25.14 -12.72
N ARG A 51 -6.81 25.91 -11.77
CA ARG A 51 -5.76 26.92 -12.00
C ARG A 51 -4.40 26.23 -11.92
N GLU A 52 -3.40 26.79 -12.61
CA GLU A 52 -2.05 26.20 -12.73
C GLU A 52 -1.38 25.85 -11.38
N HIS A 53 -1.68 26.60 -10.32
CA HIS A 53 -1.08 26.42 -8.99
C HIS A 53 -1.86 25.49 -8.05
N GLN A 54 -2.95 24.88 -8.52
CA GLN A 54 -3.83 24.04 -7.71
C GLN A 54 -3.41 22.57 -7.72
N LEU A 55 -3.35 21.96 -6.53
CA LEU A 55 -3.02 20.55 -6.35
C LEU A 55 -4.09 19.79 -5.56
N VAL A 56 -4.36 18.54 -5.95
CA VAL A 56 -5.19 17.56 -5.25
C VAL A 56 -4.43 16.26 -5.00
N CYS A 57 -4.80 15.54 -3.94
CA CYS A 57 -4.04 14.43 -3.38
C CYS A 57 -4.33 13.03 -3.98
N HIS A 58 -4.81 12.96 -5.22
CA HIS A 58 -5.06 11.70 -5.94
C HIS A 58 -4.80 11.84 -7.44
N PHE A 59 -4.24 10.80 -8.06
CA PHE A 59 -4.28 10.67 -9.52
C PHE A 59 -5.60 10.06 -10.00
N ARG A 60 -5.97 10.36 -11.25
CA ARG A 60 -7.04 9.62 -11.92
C ARG A 60 -6.55 8.24 -12.34
N ASN A 61 -7.43 7.26 -12.27
CA ASN A 61 -7.14 5.86 -12.59
C ASN A 61 -6.04 5.24 -11.70
N ASP A 62 -5.89 5.71 -10.46
CA ASP A 62 -4.98 5.14 -9.44
C ASP A 62 -5.32 3.67 -9.11
N CYS A 63 -6.56 3.26 -9.38
CA CYS A 63 -7.04 1.90 -9.19
C CYS A 63 -6.26 0.85 -10.00
N GLU A 64 -5.56 1.26 -11.07
CA GLU A 64 -4.61 0.41 -11.82
C GLU A 64 -3.48 -0.14 -10.95
N LEU A 65 -3.09 0.62 -9.91
CA LEU A 65 -2.07 0.23 -8.94
C LEU A 65 -2.69 -0.31 -7.65
N THR A 66 -3.86 0.20 -7.25
CA THR A 66 -4.35 0.01 -5.88
C THR A 66 -5.45 -1.04 -5.75
N ARG A 67 -6.19 -1.32 -6.83
CA ARG A 67 -7.15 -2.43 -6.85
C ARG A 67 -6.41 -3.75 -7.05
N LYS A 68 -6.73 -4.76 -6.23
CA LYS A 68 -5.93 -6.00 -6.11
C LYS A 68 -5.82 -6.78 -7.42
N ASP A 69 -6.91 -6.86 -8.18
CA ASP A 69 -6.97 -7.50 -9.49
C ASP A 69 -6.18 -6.72 -10.55
N MET A 70 -6.29 -5.38 -10.56
CA MET A 70 -5.58 -4.52 -11.50
C MET A 70 -4.08 -4.52 -11.25
N LEU A 71 -3.65 -4.45 -9.98
CA LEU A 71 -2.25 -4.59 -9.57
C LEU A 71 -1.65 -5.90 -10.10
N VAL A 72 -2.34 -7.03 -9.90
CA VAL A 72 -1.88 -8.35 -10.37
C VAL A 72 -1.86 -8.42 -11.90
N LYS A 73 -2.91 -7.91 -12.57
CA LYS A 73 -2.98 -7.86 -14.03
C LYS A 73 -1.83 -7.06 -14.63
N ASN A 74 -1.58 -5.86 -14.11
CA ASN A 74 -0.54 -4.95 -14.60
C ASN A 74 0.86 -5.49 -14.29
N PHE A 75 1.05 -6.10 -13.12
CA PHE A 75 2.28 -6.84 -12.80
C PHE A 75 2.54 -7.98 -13.79
N LYS A 76 1.55 -8.86 -14.03
CA LYS A 76 1.68 -9.98 -14.98
C LYS A 76 2.02 -9.47 -16.39
N LYS A 77 1.38 -8.38 -16.83
CA LYS A 77 1.67 -7.75 -18.13
C LYS A 77 3.10 -7.21 -18.19
N ALA A 78 3.50 -6.42 -17.21
CA ALA A 78 4.84 -5.83 -17.14
C ALA A 78 5.93 -6.91 -17.08
N LYS A 79 5.71 -7.97 -16.30
CA LYS A 79 6.63 -9.12 -16.23
C LYS A 79 6.80 -9.78 -17.60
N ARG A 80 5.70 -10.08 -18.32
CA ARG A 80 5.76 -10.68 -19.67
C ARG A 80 6.46 -9.79 -20.69
N THR A 81 6.31 -8.48 -20.58
CA THR A 81 7.04 -7.52 -21.43
C THR A 81 8.53 -7.57 -21.10
N LEU A 82 8.89 -7.50 -19.82
CA LEU A 82 10.28 -7.52 -19.38
C LEU A 82 10.96 -8.87 -19.67
N GLU A 83 10.23 -9.99 -19.62
CA GLU A 83 10.75 -11.31 -20.03
C GLU A 83 11.20 -11.34 -21.49
N LYS A 84 10.62 -10.50 -22.36
CA LYS A 84 11.03 -10.37 -23.77
C LYS A 84 12.17 -9.39 -23.95
N GLU A 85 12.17 -8.29 -23.20
CA GLU A 85 13.15 -7.20 -23.33
C GLU A 85 14.45 -7.45 -22.56
N ASN A 86 14.35 -7.95 -21.32
CA ASN A 86 15.46 -8.23 -20.43
C ASN A 86 15.15 -9.43 -19.50
N PRO A 87 15.36 -10.68 -19.96
CA PRO A 87 15.05 -11.88 -19.20
C PRO A 87 15.71 -11.93 -17.81
N THR A 88 16.95 -11.45 -17.70
CA THR A 88 17.70 -11.44 -16.44
C THR A 88 17.02 -10.56 -15.39
N GLU A 89 16.56 -9.37 -15.80
CA GLU A 89 15.85 -8.45 -14.91
C GLU A 89 14.44 -8.97 -14.57
N ALA A 90 13.77 -9.65 -15.51
CA ALA A 90 12.47 -10.27 -15.28
C ALA A 90 12.48 -11.35 -14.20
N THR A 91 13.60 -12.06 -13.99
CA THR A 91 13.74 -13.03 -12.88
C THR A 91 13.58 -12.37 -11.51
N LYS A 92 13.90 -11.08 -11.39
CA LYS A 92 13.73 -10.28 -10.17
C LYS A 92 12.28 -9.84 -9.95
N MET A 93 11.40 -9.96 -10.96
CA MET A 93 9.96 -9.73 -10.83
C MET A 93 9.26 -10.95 -10.22
N HIS A 94 9.72 -11.37 -9.04
CA HIS A 94 9.13 -12.44 -8.23
C HIS A 94 8.79 -11.95 -6.83
N TYR A 95 8.04 -10.86 -6.75
CA TYR A 95 7.66 -10.19 -5.50
C TYR A 95 6.15 -10.16 -5.23
N ILE A 96 5.32 -10.66 -6.13
CA ILE A 96 3.89 -10.91 -5.89
C ILE A 96 3.66 -12.43 -5.88
N PRO A 97 3.01 -13.00 -4.84
CA PRO A 97 2.69 -14.42 -4.82
C PRO A 97 1.77 -14.82 -5.99
N ALA A 98 1.75 -16.11 -6.36
CA ALA A 98 0.87 -16.61 -7.42
C ALA A 98 -0.58 -16.18 -7.15
N SER A 99 -1.20 -15.49 -8.11
CA SER A 99 -2.46 -14.79 -7.91
C SER A 99 -3.39 -14.94 -9.11
N TYR A 100 -4.68 -15.14 -8.85
CA TYR A 100 -5.72 -15.41 -9.84
C TYR A 100 -7.03 -14.69 -9.46
N VAL A 101 -7.67 -14.04 -10.44
CA VAL A 101 -8.92 -13.30 -10.25
C VAL A 101 -10.10 -14.20 -10.59
N LEU A 102 -10.93 -14.53 -9.61
CA LEU A 102 -12.13 -15.33 -9.80
C LEU A 102 -13.37 -14.43 -10.02
N PRO A 103 -14.32 -14.87 -10.88
CA PRO A 103 -14.38 -16.17 -11.56
C PRO A 103 -13.56 -16.27 -12.87
N ALA A 104 -13.03 -15.17 -13.39
CA ALA A 104 -12.44 -15.09 -14.73
C ALA A 104 -11.25 -16.06 -14.96
N GLU A 105 -10.38 -16.25 -13.98
CA GLU A 105 -9.19 -17.10 -14.05
C GLU A 105 -9.38 -18.45 -13.33
N TYR A 106 -10.62 -18.92 -13.13
CA TYR A 106 -10.89 -20.14 -12.34
C TYR A 106 -10.18 -21.39 -12.87
N HIS A 107 -10.23 -21.64 -14.18
CA HIS A 107 -9.58 -22.80 -14.78
C HIS A 107 -8.05 -22.75 -14.61
N LEU A 108 -7.44 -21.59 -14.86
CA LEU A 108 -6.01 -21.35 -14.64
C LEU A 108 -5.62 -21.57 -13.18
N PHE A 109 -6.46 -21.10 -12.24
CA PHE A 109 -6.25 -21.32 -10.82
C PHE A 109 -6.32 -22.81 -10.46
N VAL A 110 -7.31 -23.56 -10.95
CA VAL A 110 -7.45 -24.99 -10.64
C VAL A 110 -6.27 -25.81 -11.18
N GLU A 111 -5.78 -25.48 -12.39
CA GLU A 111 -4.58 -26.10 -12.95
C GLU A 111 -3.35 -25.83 -12.10
N GLU A 112 -3.15 -24.58 -11.69
CA GLU A 112 -2.03 -24.22 -10.82
C GLU A 112 -2.16 -24.87 -9.45
N PHE A 113 -3.35 -24.83 -8.83
CA PHE A 113 -3.64 -25.40 -7.52
C PHE A 113 -3.25 -26.89 -7.43
N ARG A 114 -3.47 -27.65 -8.51
CA ARG A 114 -3.10 -29.08 -8.58
C ARG A 114 -1.59 -29.35 -8.59
N LYS A 115 -0.76 -28.35 -8.93
CA LYS A 115 0.71 -28.47 -8.89
C LYS A 115 1.28 -28.34 -7.48
N TYR A 116 0.50 -27.78 -6.55
CA TYR A 116 0.94 -27.58 -5.17
C TYR A 116 0.55 -28.77 -4.29
N PRO A 117 1.33 -29.04 -3.21
CA PRO A 117 0.95 -30.03 -2.22
C PRO A 117 -0.46 -29.76 -1.64
N PRO A 118 -1.26 -30.81 -1.31
CA PRO A 118 -2.62 -30.65 -0.81
C PRO A 118 -2.79 -29.77 0.44
N ASP A 119 -1.74 -29.63 1.25
CA ASP A 119 -1.74 -28.81 2.47
C ASP A 119 -1.36 -27.34 2.23
N THR A 120 -1.14 -26.96 0.97
CA THR A 120 -0.82 -25.59 0.60
C THR A 120 -2.00 -24.67 0.89
N ILE A 121 -1.74 -23.63 1.67
CA ILE A 121 -2.75 -22.65 2.05
C ILE A 121 -2.84 -21.57 0.98
N TRP A 122 -4.06 -21.17 0.67
CA TRP A 122 -4.38 -20.07 -0.21
C TRP A 122 -5.23 -19.06 0.55
N ILE A 123 -5.19 -17.81 0.10
CA ILE A 123 -5.95 -16.70 0.69
C ILE A 123 -6.84 -16.07 -0.37
N MET A 124 -8.12 -15.90 -0.04
CA MET A 124 -9.09 -15.18 -0.87
C MET A 124 -9.33 -13.79 -0.29
N LYS A 125 -9.31 -12.78 -1.17
CA LYS A 125 -9.49 -11.38 -0.80
C LYS A 125 -10.49 -10.73 -1.77
N PRO A 126 -11.48 -9.95 -1.30
CA PRO A 126 -12.33 -9.17 -2.21
C PRO A 126 -11.46 -8.14 -2.96
N VAL A 127 -11.66 -7.98 -4.28
CA VAL A 127 -10.74 -7.15 -5.09
C VAL A 127 -10.74 -5.66 -4.71
N ALA A 128 -11.90 -5.15 -4.30
CA ALA A 128 -12.11 -3.79 -3.80
C ALA A 128 -12.24 -3.72 -2.27
N GLY A 129 -11.96 -4.84 -1.58
CA GLY A 129 -12.05 -4.93 -0.12
C GLY A 129 -10.88 -4.28 0.59
N ALA A 130 -11.15 -3.75 1.78
CA ALA A 130 -10.18 -3.15 2.68
C ALA A 130 -10.37 -3.65 4.13
N GLN A 131 -9.42 -3.32 5.00
CA GLN A 131 -9.48 -3.59 6.45
C GLN A 131 -9.54 -5.08 6.86
N GLY A 132 -9.25 -6.00 5.94
CA GLY A 132 -9.31 -7.44 6.20
C GLY A 132 -10.71 -8.06 6.11
N LYS A 133 -11.74 -7.27 5.77
CA LYS A 133 -13.12 -7.77 5.65
C LYS A 133 -13.27 -8.69 4.44
N GLY A 134 -13.94 -9.83 4.64
CA GLY A 134 -14.18 -10.83 3.60
C GLY A 134 -12.95 -11.65 3.21
N ILE A 135 -11.84 -11.51 3.94
CA ILE A 135 -10.66 -12.35 3.73
C ILE A 135 -10.87 -13.69 4.42
N PHE A 136 -10.59 -14.78 3.70
CA PHE A 136 -10.52 -16.10 4.30
C PHE A 136 -9.39 -16.92 3.69
N LEU A 137 -8.92 -17.89 4.46
CA LEU A 137 -7.87 -18.82 4.06
C LEU A 137 -8.52 -20.18 3.81
N PHE A 138 -7.97 -20.93 2.87
CA PHE A 138 -8.48 -22.25 2.51
C PHE A 138 -7.35 -23.18 2.09
N ARG A 139 -7.61 -24.49 2.15
CA ARG A 139 -6.66 -25.53 1.72
C ARG A 139 -7.22 -26.38 0.60
N LYS A 140 -8.55 -26.53 0.51
CA LYS A 140 -9.22 -27.38 -0.47
C LYS A 140 -10.16 -26.55 -1.34
N LEU A 141 -10.35 -26.96 -2.59
CA LEU A 141 -11.31 -26.31 -3.50
C LEU A 141 -12.76 -26.41 -3.00
N LYS A 142 -13.07 -27.43 -2.19
CA LYS A 142 -14.40 -27.60 -1.57
C LYS A 142 -14.73 -26.42 -0.65
N ASP A 143 -13.76 -25.90 0.08
CA ASP A 143 -13.90 -24.76 1.00
C ASP A 143 -14.42 -23.50 0.25
N ILE A 144 -13.98 -23.28 -1.00
CA ILE A 144 -14.47 -22.17 -1.85
C ILE A 144 -15.96 -22.35 -2.18
N THR A 145 -16.36 -23.60 -2.45
CA THR A 145 -17.73 -23.93 -2.83
C THR A 145 -18.69 -23.79 -1.65
N GLU A 146 -18.26 -24.19 -0.45
CA GLU A 146 -19.01 -24.01 0.79
C GLU A 146 -19.13 -22.53 1.17
N TRP A 147 -18.04 -21.77 1.06
CA TRP A 147 -18.06 -20.33 1.28
C TRP A 147 -19.06 -19.61 0.35
N LYS A 148 -19.11 -20.00 -0.94
CA LYS A 148 -20.10 -19.46 -1.89
C LYS A 148 -21.56 -19.75 -1.50
N LYS A 149 -21.83 -20.90 -0.87
CA LYS A 149 -23.19 -21.27 -0.42
C LYS A 149 -23.65 -20.46 0.79
N GLY A 150 -22.72 -20.07 1.67
CA GLY A 150 -23.02 -19.22 2.83
C GLY A 150 -23.11 -17.72 2.51
N ALA A 151 -22.52 -17.29 1.40
CA ALA A 151 -22.63 -15.92 0.91
C ALA A 151 -23.97 -15.73 0.18
N ASN A 152 -25.02 -15.30 0.90
CA ASN A 152 -26.35 -14.97 0.38
C ASN A 152 -26.39 -13.74 -0.58
N SER A 153 -25.30 -13.43 -1.27
CA SER A 153 -25.22 -12.30 -2.20
C SER A 153 -25.64 -12.74 -3.61
N SER A 154 -26.70 -12.11 -4.13
CA SER A 154 -27.22 -12.26 -5.49
C SER A 154 -26.25 -11.81 -6.60
N ASP A 155 -25.18 -11.08 -6.26
CA ASP A 155 -24.15 -10.65 -7.20
C ASP A 155 -22.79 -11.33 -6.92
N PRO A 156 -22.19 -12.02 -7.90
CA PRO A 156 -20.85 -12.59 -7.77
C PRO A 156 -19.80 -11.47 -7.74
N GLN A 157 -19.40 -11.04 -6.55
CA GLN A 157 -18.29 -10.11 -6.42
C GLN A 157 -16.97 -10.79 -6.85
N PRO A 158 -16.09 -10.09 -7.58
CA PRO A 158 -14.77 -10.62 -7.94
C PRO A 158 -13.86 -10.75 -6.71
N TYR A 159 -13.15 -11.88 -6.64
CA TYR A 159 -12.17 -12.17 -5.59
C TYR A 159 -10.80 -12.44 -6.18
N LEU A 160 -9.75 -11.98 -5.50
CA LEU A 160 -8.38 -12.39 -5.76
C LEU A 160 -8.06 -13.60 -4.89
N VAL A 161 -7.74 -14.72 -5.53
CA VAL A 161 -7.11 -15.88 -4.91
C VAL A 161 -5.60 -15.72 -5.01
N GLN A 162 -4.88 -15.89 -3.92
CA GLN A 162 -3.45 -15.73 -3.88
C GLN A 162 -2.81 -16.83 -3.02
N SER A 163 -1.63 -17.32 -3.42
CA SER A 163 -0.85 -18.26 -2.61
C SER A 163 -0.49 -17.60 -1.27
N TYR A 164 -0.76 -18.30 -0.17
CA TYR A 164 -0.51 -17.76 1.15
C TYR A 164 0.97 -17.96 1.54
N ILE A 165 1.62 -16.90 1.99
CA ILE A 165 2.98 -16.97 2.53
C ILE A 165 2.93 -17.62 3.91
N SER A 166 3.12 -18.95 3.95
CA SER A 166 2.97 -19.79 5.14
C SER A 166 4.19 -19.76 6.08
N ARG A 167 5.33 -19.24 5.62
CA ARG A 167 6.54 -19.07 6.42
C ARG A 167 6.98 -17.60 6.43
N PRO A 168 6.20 -16.70 7.05
CA PRO A 168 6.58 -15.30 7.21
C PRO A 168 7.76 -15.18 8.19
N TYR A 169 8.54 -14.10 8.07
CA TYR A 169 9.47 -13.72 9.12
C TYR A 169 8.68 -13.33 10.37
N LEU A 170 9.11 -13.86 11.52
CA LEU A 170 8.42 -13.66 12.80
C LEU A 170 9.31 -12.86 13.76
N VAL A 171 8.70 -11.96 14.52
CA VAL A 171 9.34 -11.32 15.68
C VAL A 171 8.54 -11.73 16.91
N ALA A 172 9.21 -12.32 17.90
CA ALA A 172 8.57 -12.88 19.10
C ALA A 172 7.35 -13.77 18.75
N SER A 173 7.51 -14.62 17.72
CA SER A 173 6.48 -15.53 17.19
C SER A 173 5.23 -14.84 16.67
N LYS A 174 5.26 -13.54 16.36
CA LYS A 174 4.15 -12.81 15.73
C LYS A 174 4.47 -12.49 14.28
N LYS A 175 3.45 -12.61 13.43
CA LYS A 175 3.51 -12.20 12.03
C LYS A 175 3.41 -10.68 11.97
N PHE A 176 4.05 -10.05 10.99
CA PHE A 176 3.86 -8.63 10.73
C PHE A 176 3.96 -8.32 9.25
N ASP A 177 3.31 -7.24 8.84
CA ASP A 177 3.54 -6.60 7.55
C ASP A 177 4.17 -5.21 7.77
N ILE A 178 4.86 -4.69 6.76
CA ILE A 178 5.52 -3.39 6.77
C ILE A 178 4.73 -2.43 5.89
N ARG A 179 4.26 -1.33 6.48
CA ARG A 179 3.72 -0.18 5.77
C ARG A 179 4.84 0.79 5.42
N ILE A 180 5.04 0.98 4.12
CA ILE A 180 5.98 1.94 3.54
C ILE A 180 5.19 3.06 2.85
N TYR A 181 5.64 4.30 2.96
CA TYR A 181 5.01 5.45 2.32
C TYR A 181 5.82 5.92 1.10
N VAL A 182 5.15 6.07 -0.04
CA VAL A 182 5.74 6.51 -1.31
C VAL A 182 4.92 7.66 -1.87
N LEU A 183 5.51 8.85 -1.96
CA LEU A 183 4.91 9.99 -2.64
C LEU A 183 5.21 9.88 -4.13
N VAL A 184 4.20 10.07 -4.98
CA VAL A 184 4.37 10.23 -6.44
C VAL A 184 3.81 11.59 -6.82
N THR A 185 4.61 12.41 -7.50
CA THR A 185 4.17 13.75 -7.97
C THR A 185 4.06 13.84 -9.48
N SER A 186 4.50 12.80 -10.20
CA SER A 186 4.25 12.64 -11.62
C SER A 186 4.52 11.21 -12.04
N PHE A 187 3.74 10.70 -12.97
CA PHE A 187 4.01 9.49 -13.74
C PHE A 187 4.70 9.79 -15.08
N ARG A 188 4.73 11.05 -15.53
CA ARG A 188 5.35 11.45 -16.82
C ARG A 188 6.04 12.83 -16.70
N PRO A 189 7.37 12.86 -16.48
CA PRO A 189 8.24 11.73 -16.14
C PRO A 189 7.90 11.13 -14.77
N LEU A 190 8.17 9.84 -14.56
CA LEU A 190 7.94 9.21 -13.26
C LEU A 190 8.84 9.84 -12.20
N ARG A 191 8.24 10.47 -11.19
CA ARG A 191 8.93 11.03 -10.03
C ARG A 191 8.27 10.51 -8.76
N ALA A 192 9.04 9.77 -7.98
CA ALA A 192 8.59 9.13 -6.75
C ALA A 192 9.62 9.32 -5.62
N TRP A 193 9.13 9.47 -4.39
CA TRP A 193 9.92 9.66 -3.18
C TRP A 193 9.52 8.61 -2.16
N LEU A 194 10.48 7.79 -1.76
CA LEU A 194 10.34 6.85 -0.66
C LEU A 194 10.55 7.60 0.66
N HIS A 195 9.55 7.59 1.54
CA HIS A 195 9.68 8.19 2.86
C HIS A 195 10.50 7.27 3.78
N ARG A 196 11.34 7.87 4.64
CA ARG A 196 12.22 7.13 5.56
C ARG A 196 11.48 6.54 6.77
N GLU A 197 10.36 7.15 7.14
CA GLU A 197 9.44 6.64 8.16
C GLU A 197 8.41 5.68 7.56
N GLY A 198 7.95 4.77 8.41
CA GLY A 198 6.96 3.75 8.13
C GLY A 198 6.78 2.90 9.39
N PHE A 199 6.01 1.83 9.30
CA PHE A 199 5.79 0.97 10.47
C PHE A 199 5.51 -0.47 10.11
N ALA A 200 5.99 -1.39 10.94
CA ALA A 200 5.52 -2.77 10.98
C ALA A 200 4.27 -2.88 11.84
N ARG A 201 3.26 -3.61 11.35
CA ARG A 201 2.03 -3.96 12.07
C ARG A 201 2.05 -5.43 12.42
N PHE A 202 1.99 -5.73 13.71
CA PHE A 202 2.00 -7.10 14.21
C PHE A 202 0.58 -7.69 14.25
N SER A 203 0.49 -9.00 14.04
CA SER A 203 -0.70 -9.79 14.35
C SER A 203 -1.00 -9.70 15.84
N HIS A 204 -2.28 -9.84 16.19
CA HIS A 204 -2.70 -9.85 17.58
C HIS A 204 -2.16 -11.10 18.29
N SER A 205 -2.40 -12.27 17.69
CA SER A 205 -2.01 -13.58 18.22
C SER A 205 -0.66 -14.05 17.68
N ARG A 206 -0.07 -15.04 18.35
CA ARG A 206 1.14 -15.74 17.88
C ARG A 206 0.82 -16.53 16.61
N TYR A 207 1.76 -16.53 15.67
CA TYR A 207 1.62 -17.20 14.40
C TYR A 207 1.58 -18.72 14.56
N SER A 208 0.56 -19.36 13.98
CA SER A 208 0.39 -20.81 13.95
C SER A 208 -0.37 -21.22 12.69
N LEU A 209 0.05 -22.29 12.03
CA LEU A 209 -0.68 -22.86 10.89
C LEU A 209 -1.74 -23.88 11.31
N ASN A 210 -1.87 -24.17 12.61
CA ASN A 210 -2.89 -25.09 13.11
C ASN A 210 -4.29 -24.45 13.09
N SER A 211 -4.36 -23.11 13.12
CA SER A 211 -5.59 -22.33 13.27
C SER A 211 -5.81 -21.39 12.08
N VAL A 212 -5.90 -21.96 10.87
CA VAL A 212 -5.98 -21.20 9.59
C VAL A 212 -7.22 -20.29 9.49
N GLU A 213 -8.27 -20.64 10.22
CA GLU A 213 -9.51 -19.86 10.31
C GLU A 213 -9.37 -18.64 11.25
N ASP A 214 -8.36 -18.60 12.11
CA ASP A 214 -8.17 -17.52 13.07
C ASP A 214 -7.55 -16.29 12.40
N ALA A 215 -8.42 -15.32 12.12
CA ALA A 215 -8.03 -14.04 11.56
C ALA A 215 -7.02 -13.27 12.44
N TYR A 216 -7.02 -13.45 13.77
CA TYR A 216 -6.10 -12.77 14.70
C TYR A 216 -4.66 -13.25 14.58
N VAL A 217 -4.46 -14.46 14.06
CA VAL A 217 -3.15 -15.09 13.79
C VAL A 217 -2.64 -14.65 12.42
N HIS A 218 -3.52 -14.62 11.43
CA HIS A 218 -3.13 -14.54 10.02
C HIS A 218 -3.23 -13.14 9.40
N LEU A 219 -4.05 -12.25 9.98
CA LEU A 219 -4.24 -10.87 9.53
C LEU A 219 -3.61 -9.88 10.53
N THR A 220 -2.92 -8.89 9.99
CA THR A 220 -2.17 -7.86 10.73
C THR A 220 -2.91 -6.52 10.78
N ASN A 221 -4.12 -6.46 10.20
CA ASN A 221 -4.93 -5.26 10.18
C ASN A 221 -5.39 -4.88 11.59
N VAL A 222 -5.13 -3.63 11.99
CA VAL A 222 -5.59 -3.08 13.28
C VAL A 222 -7.11 -3.21 13.46
N ALA A 223 -7.89 -3.11 12.37
CA ALA A 223 -9.34 -3.30 12.41
C ALA A 223 -9.74 -4.71 12.87
N VAL A 224 -8.97 -5.73 12.50
CA VAL A 224 -9.17 -7.11 12.96
C VAL A 224 -8.69 -7.23 14.40
N ALA A 225 -7.50 -6.73 14.73
CA ALA A 225 -6.99 -6.78 16.11
C ALA A 225 -7.95 -6.15 17.14
N LYS A 226 -8.62 -5.05 16.77
CA LYS A 226 -9.60 -4.36 17.63
C LYS A 226 -10.85 -5.17 17.97
N THR A 227 -11.17 -6.22 17.21
CA THR A 227 -12.30 -7.09 17.53
C THR A 227 -11.93 -8.21 18.50
N ALA A 228 -10.64 -8.35 18.83
CA ALA A 228 -10.19 -9.35 19.79
C ALA A 228 -10.66 -8.99 21.20
N PRO A 229 -11.14 -9.97 22.00
CA PRO A 229 -11.69 -9.72 23.34
C PRO A 229 -10.65 -9.17 24.33
N ASP A 230 -9.37 -9.47 24.11
CA ASP A 230 -8.24 -9.01 24.93
C ASP A 230 -7.39 -7.96 24.21
N TYR A 231 -7.99 -7.20 23.30
CA TYR A 231 -7.31 -6.11 22.61
C TYR A 231 -6.92 -5.01 23.61
N ASP A 232 -5.61 -4.77 23.68
CA ASP A 232 -5.04 -3.69 24.47
C ASP A 232 -4.26 -2.75 23.53
N PRO A 233 -4.70 -1.48 23.37
CA PRO A 233 -3.98 -0.47 22.59
C PRO A 233 -2.52 -0.28 23.02
N GLN A 234 -2.20 -0.54 24.31
CA GLN A 234 -0.86 -0.35 24.88
C GLN A 234 0.08 -1.52 24.60
N ARG A 235 -0.41 -2.69 24.14
CA ARG A 235 0.43 -3.87 23.82
C ARG A 235 1.43 -3.64 22.68
N GLY A 236 1.45 -2.47 22.05
CA GLY A 236 2.51 -2.08 21.13
C GLY A 236 2.60 -2.96 19.88
N LEU A 237 1.47 -3.18 19.20
CA LEU A 237 1.39 -3.94 17.94
C LEU A 237 1.97 -3.19 16.73
N LYS A 238 2.73 -2.12 16.95
CA LYS A 238 3.38 -1.34 15.91
C LYS A 238 4.82 -1.06 16.29
N TRP A 239 5.73 -1.32 15.37
CA TRP A 239 7.09 -0.81 15.45
C TRP A 239 7.30 0.19 14.32
N ASN A 240 7.90 1.34 14.61
CA ASN A 240 8.39 2.20 13.53
C ASN A 240 9.48 1.44 12.72
N VAL A 241 9.64 1.83 11.46
CA VAL A 241 10.55 1.13 10.54
C VAL A 241 12.01 1.23 11.00
N HIS A 242 12.38 2.29 11.71
CA HIS A 242 13.72 2.44 12.29
C HIS A 242 14.01 1.37 13.35
N LYS A 243 13.08 1.13 14.28
CA LYS A 243 13.17 0.07 15.29
C LYS A 243 13.24 -1.30 14.63
N LEU A 244 12.40 -1.55 13.63
CA LEU A 244 12.43 -2.78 12.84
C LEU A 244 13.79 -2.97 12.14
N ARG A 245 14.29 -1.93 11.46
CA ARG A 245 15.57 -1.98 10.75
C ARG A 245 16.73 -2.27 11.70
N ARG A 246 16.78 -1.62 12.87
CA ARG A 246 17.81 -1.91 13.90
C ARG A 246 17.73 -3.36 14.37
N TYR A 247 16.52 -3.86 14.65
CA TYR A 247 16.33 -5.25 15.06
C TYR A 247 16.81 -6.22 13.98
N LEU A 248 16.38 -6.04 12.73
CA LEU A 248 16.77 -6.91 11.62
C LEU A 248 18.28 -6.83 11.35
N THR A 249 18.89 -5.64 11.49
CA THR A 249 20.35 -5.46 11.34
C THR A 249 21.12 -6.20 12.43
N ALA A 250 20.64 -6.16 13.67
CA ALA A 250 21.26 -6.91 14.76
C ALA A 250 21.15 -8.43 14.57
N MET A 251 20.05 -8.92 14.00
CA MET A 251 19.82 -10.35 13.80
C MET A 251 20.52 -10.93 12.56
N HIS A 252 20.67 -10.16 11.48
CA HIS A 252 21.10 -10.67 10.17
C HIS A 252 22.34 -9.96 9.59
N GLY A 253 22.83 -8.91 10.25
CA GLY A 253 23.94 -8.10 9.77
C GLY A 253 23.54 -7.05 8.74
N ILE A 254 24.40 -6.04 8.57
CA ILE A 254 24.11 -4.86 7.74
C ILE A 254 23.94 -5.19 6.25
N ASN A 255 24.79 -6.05 5.69
CA ASN A 255 24.77 -6.41 4.26
C ASN A 255 23.44 -7.05 3.84
N ALA A 256 22.85 -7.90 4.69
CA ALA A 256 21.56 -8.52 4.41
C ALA A 256 20.43 -7.48 4.39
N ILE A 257 20.49 -6.48 5.26
CA ILE A 257 19.48 -5.43 5.36
C ILE A 257 19.62 -4.41 4.24
N GLU A 258 20.84 -4.07 3.82
CA GLU A 258 21.06 -3.24 2.63
C GLU A 258 20.46 -3.91 1.38
N LYS A 259 20.74 -5.20 1.19
CA LYS A 259 20.11 -5.97 0.10
C LYS A 259 18.58 -5.96 0.18
N LEU A 260 18.01 -6.13 1.38
CA LEU A 260 16.55 -6.04 1.56
C LEU A 260 16.02 -4.64 1.16
N MET A 261 16.71 -3.57 1.52
CA MET A 261 16.30 -2.21 1.16
C MET A 261 16.36 -2.00 -0.38
N ASP A 262 17.36 -2.56 -1.05
CA ASP A 262 17.45 -2.54 -2.52
C ASP A 262 16.29 -3.31 -3.16
N GLU A 263 15.95 -4.49 -2.64
CA GLU A 263 14.80 -5.29 -3.10
C GLU A 263 13.46 -4.56 -2.87
N LEU A 264 13.30 -3.85 -1.75
CA LEU A 264 12.12 -3.01 -1.50
C LEU A 264 12.03 -1.84 -2.50
N GLY A 265 13.14 -1.15 -2.76
CA GLY A 265 13.21 -0.09 -3.76
C GLY A 265 12.87 -0.61 -5.15
N TRP A 266 13.39 -1.79 -5.51
CA TRP A 266 13.09 -2.48 -6.76
C TRP A 266 11.60 -2.79 -6.92
N ILE A 267 10.95 -3.35 -5.90
CA ILE A 267 9.50 -3.61 -5.90
C ILE A 267 8.71 -2.34 -6.18
N ILE A 268 9.04 -1.24 -5.52
CA ILE A 268 8.36 0.05 -5.68
C ILE A 268 8.52 0.54 -7.12
N ILE A 269 9.75 0.59 -7.63
CA ILE A 269 10.04 1.06 -9.00
C ILE A 269 9.30 0.22 -10.04
N CYS A 270 9.38 -1.11 -9.96
CA CYS A 270 8.70 -2.01 -10.90
C CYS A 270 7.18 -1.85 -10.84
N SER A 271 6.61 -1.75 -9.64
CA SER A 271 5.15 -1.56 -9.49
C SER A 271 4.68 -0.25 -10.11
N LEU A 272 5.39 0.87 -9.90
CA LEU A 272 5.05 2.17 -10.48
C LEU A 272 5.22 2.18 -12.01
N ARG A 273 6.31 1.60 -12.52
CA ARG A 273 6.55 1.45 -13.96
C ARG A 273 5.46 0.62 -14.65
N SER A 274 4.96 -0.41 -13.98
CA SER A 274 3.91 -1.30 -14.53
C SER A 274 2.60 -0.57 -14.86
N VAL A 275 2.36 0.58 -14.22
CA VAL A 275 1.13 1.38 -14.39
C VAL A 275 1.39 2.76 -15.00
N GLN A 276 2.65 3.11 -15.31
CA GLN A 276 3.06 4.46 -15.69
C GLN A 276 2.29 5.03 -16.91
N HIS A 277 1.93 4.17 -17.86
CA HIS A 277 1.15 4.55 -19.04
C HIS A 277 -0.37 4.44 -18.85
N LEU A 278 -0.82 3.79 -17.77
CA LEU A 278 -2.23 3.53 -17.47
C LEU A 278 -2.81 4.58 -16.52
N VAL A 279 -2.00 5.07 -15.58
CA VAL A 279 -2.37 6.19 -14.73
C VAL A 279 -2.46 7.45 -15.58
N ILE A 280 -3.55 8.19 -15.41
CA ILE A 280 -3.80 9.41 -16.15
C ILE A 280 -3.00 10.52 -15.48
N GLN A 281 -1.91 10.93 -16.13
CA GLN A 281 -1.08 12.03 -15.66
C GLN A 281 -1.86 13.34 -15.74
N ASP A 282 -1.86 14.07 -14.62
CA ASP A 282 -2.35 15.44 -14.51
C ASP A 282 -1.37 16.23 -13.65
N THR A 283 -1.07 17.48 -14.03
CA THR A 283 -0.15 18.36 -13.29
C THR A 283 -0.72 18.83 -11.96
N HIS A 284 -2.04 18.76 -11.81
CA HIS A 284 -2.75 19.14 -10.58
C HIS A 284 -2.83 17.99 -9.57
N CYS A 285 -2.22 16.83 -9.86
CA CYS A 285 -2.33 15.63 -9.03
C CYS A 285 -0.98 15.22 -8.43
N PHE A 286 -1.04 14.77 -7.18
CA PHE A 286 0.00 13.98 -6.53
C PHE A 286 -0.67 12.88 -5.72
N GLU A 287 0.08 11.89 -5.25
CA GLU A 287 -0.49 10.82 -4.44
C GLU A 287 0.50 10.25 -3.44
N LEU A 288 0.04 10.03 -2.21
CA LEU A 288 0.80 9.36 -1.16
C LEU A 288 0.32 7.91 -1.05
N TYR A 289 1.05 6.99 -1.65
CA TYR A 289 0.76 5.57 -1.58
C TYR A 289 1.30 4.93 -0.29
N GLY A 290 0.52 4.00 0.27
CA GLY A 290 0.95 3.08 1.32
C GLY A 290 1.16 1.68 0.75
N TYR A 291 2.41 1.23 0.70
CA TYR A 291 2.80 -0.11 0.28
C TYR A 291 2.77 -1.06 1.47
N ASP A 292 2.15 -2.22 1.30
CA ASP A 292 2.06 -3.28 2.31
C ASP A 292 2.98 -4.42 1.88
N ILE A 293 4.07 -4.62 2.63
CA ILE A 293 5.09 -5.64 2.33
C ILE A 293 5.11 -6.70 3.43
N LEU A 294 5.22 -7.97 3.06
CA LEU A 294 5.51 -9.07 3.98
C LEU A 294 6.93 -9.59 3.75
N LEU A 295 7.67 -9.85 4.82
CA LEU A 295 8.93 -10.58 4.73
C LEU A 295 8.65 -12.07 4.95
N ASP A 296 9.26 -12.94 4.14
CA ASP A 296 9.31 -14.37 4.45
C ASP A 296 10.48 -14.72 5.37
N GLU A 297 10.55 -15.98 5.83
CA GLU A 297 11.59 -16.49 6.72
C GLU A 297 13.03 -16.26 6.21
N LYS A 298 13.20 -16.06 4.90
CA LYS A 298 14.49 -15.82 4.23
C LYS A 298 14.74 -14.33 3.98
N LEU A 299 13.97 -13.45 4.63
CA LEU A 299 13.96 -12.00 4.44
C LEU A 299 13.55 -11.53 3.04
N LYS A 300 12.95 -12.39 2.20
CA LYS A 300 12.50 -11.94 0.89
C LYS A 300 11.24 -11.08 1.05
N PRO A 301 11.19 -9.88 0.46
CA PRO A 301 10.01 -9.03 0.50
C PRO A 301 8.96 -9.43 -0.53
N TRP A 302 7.70 -9.42 -0.12
CA TRP A 302 6.53 -9.72 -0.93
C TRP A 302 5.53 -8.57 -0.87
N LEU A 303 5.15 -8.03 -2.02
CA LEU A 303 4.12 -7.02 -2.14
C LEU A 303 2.73 -7.65 -1.92
N LEU A 304 2.03 -7.19 -0.89
CA LEU A 304 0.68 -7.63 -0.57
C LEU A 304 -0.39 -6.77 -1.25
N GLU A 305 -0.26 -5.44 -1.14
CA GLU A 305 -1.16 -4.45 -1.74
C GLU A 305 -0.52 -3.05 -1.76
N VAL A 306 -1.09 -2.15 -2.56
CA VAL A 306 -0.77 -0.72 -2.59
C VAL A 306 -2.04 0.07 -2.32
N ASN A 307 -1.97 1.03 -1.41
CA ASN A 307 -3.12 1.83 -0.95
C ASN A 307 -2.94 3.30 -1.34
N ALA A 308 -3.83 3.90 -2.12
CA ALA A 308 -3.71 5.33 -2.48
C ALA A 308 -4.32 6.29 -1.46
N SER A 309 -4.97 5.75 -0.43
CA SER A 309 -5.50 6.52 0.70
C SER A 309 -5.13 5.80 2.00
N PRO A 310 -3.82 5.68 2.31
CA PRO A 310 -3.41 5.03 3.55
C PRO A 310 -4.03 5.75 4.74
N SER A 311 -4.48 5.02 5.75
CA SER A 311 -5.12 5.63 6.92
C SER A 311 -4.18 6.64 7.61
N LEU A 312 -4.60 7.90 7.63
CA LEU A 312 -3.91 9.00 8.29
C LEU A 312 -4.45 9.28 9.69
N THR A 313 -5.48 8.58 10.15
CA THR A 313 -5.96 8.69 11.53
C THR A 313 -4.95 8.03 12.47
N ALA A 314 -4.43 8.78 13.44
CA ALA A 314 -3.50 8.25 14.42
C ALA A 314 -4.19 7.29 15.41
N SER A 315 -3.46 6.26 15.80
CA SER A 315 -3.91 5.26 16.80
C SER A 315 -3.17 5.36 18.14
N SER A 316 -2.06 6.09 18.17
CA SER A 316 -1.26 6.42 19.35
C SER A 316 -0.53 7.73 19.08
N GLN A 317 0.07 8.32 20.12
CA GLN A 317 0.89 9.53 19.98
C GLN A 317 2.09 9.30 19.04
N GLU A 318 2.79 8.17 19.16
CA GLU A 318 3.90 7.83 18.26
C GLU A 318 3.45 7.70 16.79
N ASP A 319 2.28 7.11 16.55
CA ASP A 319 1.69 6.97 15.21
C ASP A 319 1.25 8.35 14.66
N PHE A 320 0.78 9.25 15.53
CA PHE A 320 0.48 10.65 15.17
C PHE A 320 1.73 11.38 14.74
N GLU A 321 2.79 11.37 15.55
CA GLU A 321 4.04 12.08 15.25
C GLU A 321 4.71 11.58 13.98
N MET A 322 4.74 10.26 13.76
CA MET A 322 5.26 9.67 12.54
C MET A 322 4.45 10.13 11.32
N LYS A 323 3.11 10.07 11.38
CA LYS A 323 2.24 10.52 10.28
C LYS A 323 2.35 12.02 10.04
N TYR A 324 2.46 12.81 11.10
CA TYR A 324 2.68 14.24 11.04
C TYR A 324 3.97 14.55 10.28
N ARG A 325 5.09 13.89 10.63
CA ARG A 325 6.36 14.02 9.90
C ARG A 325 6.24 13.60 8.43
N ILE A 326 5.61 12.46 8.15
CA ILE A 326 5.39 11.98 6.77
C ILE A 326 4.68 13.04 5.92
N LEU A 327 3.57 13.57 6.44
CA LEU A 327 2.75 14.55 5.72
C LEU A 327 3.45 15.92 5.63
N SER A 328 4.15 16.33 6.68
CA SER A 328 4.94 17.58 6.68
C SER A 328 6.04 17.53 5.62
N HIS A 329 6.88 16.48 5.61
CA HIS A 329 7.92 16.29 4.60
C HIS A 329 7.35 16.14 3.18
N MET A 330 6.19 15.49 3.04
CA MET A 330 5.51 15.39 1.74
C MET A 330 5.13 16.79 1.23
N LEU A 331 4.58 17.67 2.08
CA LEU A 331 4.27 19.06 1.70
C LEU A 331 5.55 19.85 1.37
N ASP A 332 6.66 19.59 2.05
CA ASP A 332 7.96 20.19 1.72
C ASP A 332 8.42 19.78 0.31
N VAL A 333 8.28 18.50 -0.05
CA VAL A 333 8.62 18.00 -1.40
C VAL A 333 7.73 18.59 -2.48
N LEU A 334 6.44 18.84 -2.19
CA LEU A 334 5.53 19.50 -3.13
C LEU A 334 5.88 20.97 -3.37
N ASP A 335 6.61 21.60 -2.45
CA ASP A 335 7.13 22.98 -2.54
C ASP A 335 6.11 24.01 -3.03
N LEU A 336 4.90 23.98 -2.45
CA LEU A 336 3.84 24.95 -2.77
C LEU A 336 4.26 26.40 -2.45
N GLU A 337 5.21 26.55 -1.53
CA GLU A 337 5.81 27.82 -1.12
C GLU A 337 6.86 28.34 -2.12
N LYS A 338 7.31 27.49 -3.05
CA LYS A 338 8.37 27.76 -4.04
C LYS A 338 9.71 28.14 -3.41
N LYS A 339 10.01 27.61 -2.22
CA LYS A 339 11.27 27.86 -1.50
C LYS A 339 12.48 27.29 -2.23
N PHE A 340 12.31 26.20 -2.98
CA PHE A 340 13.42 25.55 -3.65
C PHE A 340 13.65 26.05 -5.08
N ARG A 341 12.73 26.81 -5.69
CA ARG A 341 12.92 27.35 -7.05
C ARG A 341 14.08 28.34 -7.15
N GLU A 342 14.45 29.03 -6.07
CA GLU A 342 15.63 29.91 -6.06
C GLU A 342 16.96 29.16 -5.92
N LEU A 343 16.95 27.90 -5.45
CA LEU A 343 18.15 27.09 -5.24
C LEU A 343 18.54 26.22 -6.46
N PHE A 344 17.62 26.03 -7.42
CA PHE A 344 17.85 25.19 -8.61
C PHE A 344 18.13 25.95 -9.90
N LEU A 345 18.30 27.28 -9.85
CA LEU A 345 19.00 27.99 -10.92
C LEU A 345 20.48 27.62 -10.82
N THR A 346 21.01 26.91 -11.83
CA THR A 346 22.38 26.36 -11.97
C THR A 346 22.69 25.05 -11.24
N PHE A 347 22.21 23.93 -11.79
CA PHE A 347 23.11 22.80 -12.08
C PHE A 347 22.66 22.15 -13.39
N THR A 348 23.12 22.72 -14.50
CA THR A 348 23.30 21.99 -15.75
C THR A 348 24.40 20.97 -15.54
N PHE A 349 24.07 19.68 -15.69
CA PHE A 349 25.05 18.64 -16.00
C PHE A 349 25.02 18.39 -17.51
#